data_AF-A0A6V8KQZ8-F1
#
_entry.id   AF-A0A6V8KQZ8-F1
#
_cell.length_a   1.000
_cell.length_b   1.000
_cell.length_c   1.000
_cell.angle_alpha   90.00
_cell.angle_beta   90.00
_cell.angle_gamma   90.00
#
_symmetry.space_group_name_H-M   'P 1'
#
loop_
_entity.id
_entity.type
_entity.pdbx_description
1 polymer ?
#
loop_
_entity_poly.entity_id
_entity_poly.type
_entity_poly.pdbx_seq_one_letter_code
_entity_poly.pdbx_strand_id
1 'polypeptide(L)'
;MRSFDGESGARWSYDPSAQIGDRGGFGLVFGGTGPTGQEVAVKRVPLRWDVESERRRREREVEIDQVLATTSAKHVMGLLDVGRVGDDLMLVMPRAD
;
A
#
# COMPACT_ATOMS: atom_id res chain seq x y z
N MET A 1 -16.02 -2.33 7.25
CA MET A 1 -14.78 -3.12 7.45
C MET A 1 -14.54 -4.10 6.30
N ARG A 2 -13.29 -4.16 5.82
CA ARG A 2 -12.75 -5.21 4.93
C ARG A 2 -11.49 -5.80 5.57
N SER A 3 -11.17 -7.05 5.25
CA SER A 3 -10.01 -7.74 5.82
C SER A 3 -9.12 -8.36 4.74
N PHE A 4 -7.85 -8.53 5.07
CA PHE A 4 -6.86 -9.21 4.23
C PHE A 4 -5.81 -9.89 5.10
N ASP A 5 -5.19 -10.91 4.55
CA ASP A 5 -4.05 -11.59 5.16
C ASP A 5 -2.76 -10.93 4.65
N GLY A 6 -1.85 -10.59 5.56
CA GLY A 6 -0.54 -10.08 5.23
C GLY A 6 0.47 -11.19 4.93
N GLU A 7 1.63 -10.82 4.40
CA GLU A 7 2.74 -11.72 4.11
C GLU A 7 3.33 -12.30 5.40
N SER A 8 3.17 -11.63 6.53
CA SER A 8 3.49 -12.19 7.85
C SER A 8 2.54 -13.31 8.32
N GLY A 9 1.41 -13.51 7.63
CA GLY A 9 0.32 -14.40 8.05
C GLY A 9 -0.66 -13.78 9.05
N ALA A 10 -0.44 -12.53 9.48
CA ALA A 10 -1.40 -11.79 10.29
C ALA A 10 -2.62 -11.36 9.47
N ARG A 11 -3.79 -11.34 10.13
CA ARG A 11 -5.03 -10.81 9.54
C ARG A 11 -5.23 -9.35 9.95
N TRP A 12 -5.38 -8.49 8.95
CA TRP A 12 -5.60 -7.06 9.11
C TRP A 12 -6.99 -6.67 8.64
N SER A 13 -7.54 -5.60 9.20
CA SER A 13 -8.78 -5.01 8.72
C SER A 13 -8.65 -3.51 8.51
N TYR A 14 -9.44 -2.97 7.58
CA TYR A 14 -9.52 -1.53 7.31
C TYR A 14 -10.95 -1.12 7.00
N ASP A 15 -11.27 0.15 7.21
CA ASP A 15 -12.57 0.71 6.85
C ASP A 15 -12.47 1.59 5.58
N PRO A 16 -13.03 1.16 4.43
CA PRO A 16 -12.97 1.92 3.18
C PRO A 16 -13.66 3.29 3.24
N SER A 17 -14.56 3.51 4.20
CA SER A 17 -15.18 4.82 4.47
C SER A 17 -14.32 5.74 5.34
N ALA A 18 -13.37 5.20 6.10
CA ALA A 18 -12.49 5.96 6.97
C ALA A 18 -11.18 6.31 6.25
N GLN A 19 -11.27 7.03 5.13
CA GLN A 19 -10.08 7.51 4.42
C GLN A 19 -9.34 8.53 5.30
N ILE A 20 -8.03 8.35 5.44
CA ILE A 20 -7.14 9.25 6.17
C ILE A 20 -6.35 10.09 5.14
N GLY A 21 -6.43 11.41 5.28
CA GLY A 21 -5.70 12.36 4.44
C GLY A 21 -6.27 12.54 3.03
N ASP A 22 -5.67 13.48 2.30
CA ASP A 22 -6.05 13.82 0.95
C ASP A 22 -5.71 12.72 -0.06
N ARG A 23 -6.40 12.72 -1.20
CA ARG A 23 -6.09 11.82 -2.31
C ARG A 23 -4.72 12.14 -2.90
N GLY A 24 -3.68 11.45 -2.45
CA GLY A 24 -2.37 11.46 -3.09
C GLY A 24 -2.34 10.66 -4.39
N GLY A 25 -1.37 10.93 -5.27
CA GLY A 25 -1.21 10.25 -6.57
C GLY A 25 -0.79 8.77 -6.51
N PHE A 26 -0.57 8.20 -5.33
CA PHE A 26 0.02 6.86 -5.14
C PHE A 26 -0.87 5.91 -4.32
N GLY A 27 -2.18 6.15 -4.26
CA GLY A 27 -3.14 5.30 -3.54
C GLY A 27 -3.88 6.01 -2.41
N LEU A 28 -4.76 5.27 -1.74
CA LEU A 28 -5.62 5.77 -0.66
C LEU A 28 -5.19 5.16 0.67
N VAL A 29 -5.22 5.96 1.75
CA VAL A 29 -4.94 5.48 3.10
C VAL A 29 -6.24 5.39 3.88
N PHE A 30 -6.42 4.32 4.64
CA PHE A 30 -7.61 4.05 5.45
C PHE A 30 -7.22 3.75 6.89
N GLY A 31 -8.11 4.08 7.83
CA GLY A 31 -8.02 3.57 9.19
C GLY A 31 -8.25 2.06 9.23
N GLY A 32 -7.49 1.36 10.06
CA GLY A 32 -7.61 -0.08 10.21
C GLY A 32 -7.23 -0.59 11.60
N THR A 33 -7.38 -1.90 11.77
CA THR A 33 -7.05 -2.61 13.00
C THR A 33 -6.28 -3.88 12.71
N GLY A 34 -5.30 -4.18 13.57
CA GLY A 34 -4.55 -5.43 13.54
C GLY A 34 -5.14 -6.55 14.38
N PRO A 35 -4.48 -7.73 14.39
CA PRO A 35 -4.99 -8.93 15.06
C PRO A 35 -5.13 -8.79 16.58
N THR A 36 -4.40 -7.86 17.21
CA THR A 36 -4.49 -7.59 18.65
C THR A 36 -5.38 -6.39 18.98
N GLY A 37 -6.11 -5.87 17.99
CA GLY A 37 -6.97 -4.69 18.14
C GLY A 37 -6.22 -3.36 18.06
N GLN A 38 -4.91 -3.37 17.78
CA GLN A 38 -4.13 -2.15 17.63
C GLN A 38 -4.58 -1.36 16.38
N GLU A 39 -4.69 -0.05 16.51
CA GLU A 39 -5.04 0.81 15.38
C GLU A 39 -3.85 1.01 14.44
N VAL A 40 -4.13 0.95 13.15
CA VAL A 40 -3.13 1.07 12.08
C VAL A 40 -3.63 1.94 10.95
N ALA A 41 -2.71 2.38 10.10
CA ALA A 41 -3.01 2.96 8.80
C ALA A 41 -2.78 1.90 7.72
N VAL A 42 -3.75 1.73 6.82
CA VAL A 42 -3.67 0.80 5.70
C VAL A 42 -3.68 1.58 4.40
N LYS A 43 -2.57 1.58 3.66
CA LYS A 43 -2.49 2.21 2.33
C LYS A 43 -2.79 1.17 1.25
N ARG A 44 -3.82 1.42 0.45
CA ARG A 44 -4.16 0.67 -0.74
C ARG A 44 -3.56 1.34 -1.97
N VAL A 45 -2.65 0.64 -2.63
CA VAL A 45 -2.01 1.07 -3.88
C VAL A 45 -2.54 0.18 -5.00
N PRO A 46 -3.40 0.71 -5.89
CA PRO A 46 -3.84 -0.03 -7.06
C PRO A 46 -2.63 -0.32 -7.95
N LEU A 47 -2.37 -1.60 -8.24
CA LEU A 47 -1.37 -1.96 -9.25
C LEU A 47 -1.95 -1.94 -10.65
N ARG A 48 -3.24 -1.63 -10.83
CA ARG A 48 -3.80 -1.38 -12.16
C ARG A 48 -3.16 -0.11 -12.72
N TRP A 49 -2.10 -0.32 -13.48
CA TRP A 49 -1.47 0.67 -14.33
C TRP A 49 -2.56 1.20 -15.26
N ASP A 50 -3.06 2.40 -14.95
CA ASP A 50 -4.01 3.07 -15.82
C ASP A 50 -3.40 3.16 -17.22
N VAL A 51 -4.19 2.84 -18.23
CA VAL A 51 -3.76 2.71 -19.64
C VAL A 51 -3.20 4.04 -20.16
N GLU A 52 -3.56 5.17 -19.55
CA GLU A 52 -2.93 6.47 -19.81
C GLU A 52 -1.52 6.63 -19.21
N SER A 53 -1.23 5.93 -18.11
CA SER A 53 0.09 5.84 -17.48
C SER A 53 1.03 4.96 -18.29
N GLU A 54 0.51 3.87 -18.88
CA GLU A 54 1.23 2.97 -19.81
C GLU A 54 1.77 3.70 -21.04
N ARG A 55 0.94 4.57 -21.67
CA ARG A 55 1.34 5.31 -22.88
C ARG A 55 2.51 6.26 -22.65
N ARG A 56 2.63 6.80 -21.44
CA ARG A 56 3.72 7.71 -21.03
C ARG A 56 4.98 6.97 -20.56
N ARG A 57 4.88 5.67 -20.29
CA ARG A 57 5.97 4.86 -19.70
C ARG A 57 6.63 3.89 -20.66
N ARG A 58 6.01 3.58 -21.81
CA ARG A 58 6.69 2.85 -22.91
C ARG A 58 7.92 3.58 -23.48
N GLU A 59 8.05 4.88 -23.26
CA GLU A 59 9.29 5.61 -23.57
C GLU A 59 10.37 5.47 -22.48
N ARG A 60 10.06 4.88 -21.32
CA ARG A 60 10.96 4.69 -20.17
C ARG A 60 10.95 3.24 -19.67
N GLU A 61 10.88 2.28 -20.59
CA GLU A 61 10.73 0.86 -20.26
C GLU A 61 12.00 0.20 -19.68
N VAL A 62 13.10 0.94 -19.48
CA VAL A 62 14.39 0.38 -19.02
C VAL A 62 14.67 0.63 -17.51
N GLU A 63 13.95 1.53 -16.84
CA GLU A 63 14.35 2.00 -15.50
C GLU A 63 13.64 1.27 -14.32
N ILE A 64 12.52 0.61 -14.56
CA ILE A 64 11.64 0.11 -13.48
C ILE A 64 12.20 -1.16 -12.81
N ASP A 65 12.92 -2.01 -13.54
CA ASP A 65 13.62 -3.17 -12.96
C ASP A 65 14.63 -2.75 -11.88
N GLN A 66 15.21 -1.54 -11.99
CA GLN A 66 16.13 -1.00 -10.99
C GLN A 66 15.41 -0.35 -9.80
N VAL A 67 14.22 0.22 -9.96
CA VAL A 67 13.52 0.90 -8.85
C VAL A 67 12.91 -0.10 -7.86
N LEU A 68 12.45 -1.25 -8.35
CA LEU A 68 11.97 -2.34 -7.49
C LEU A 68 13.12 -3.07 -6.78
N ALA A 69 14.33 -3.10 -7.36
CA ALA A 69 15.50 -3.70 -6.75
C ALA A 69 16.25 -2.76 -5.77
N THR A 70 16.21 -1.44 -5.98
CA THR A 70 17.08 -0.49 -5.24
C THR A 70 16.36 0.31 -4.15
N THR A 71 15.04 0.14 -3.95
CA THR A 71 14.33 0.75 -2.79
C THR A 71 14.53 -0.07 -1.50
N SER A 72 15.75 -0.57 -1.31
CA SER A 72 16.38 -0.88 -0.03
C SER A 72 17.03 0.40 0.56
N ALA A 73 16.45 1.57 0.31
CA ALA A 73 17.03 2.85 0.74
C ALA A 73 16.53 3.19 2.15
N LYS A 74 17.19 2.60 3.15
CA LYS A 74 17.53 3.02 4.54
C LYS A 74 16.83 4.20 5.28
N HIS A 75 15.73 4.77 4.78
CA HIS A 75 14.88 5.80 5.40
C HIS A 75 13.37 5.53 5.23
N VAL A 76 12.98 4.39 4.65
CA VAL A 76 11.57 4.00 4.46
C VAL A 76 11.03 3.42 5.79
N MET A 77 10.41 4.30 6.58
CA MET A 77 9.88 4.03 7.91
C MET A 77 8.85 2.89 7.96
N GLY A 78 9.03 1.97 8.92
CA GLY A 78 7.97 1.48 9.80
C GLY A 78 6.83 0.64 9.21
N LEU A 79 6.98 -0.04 8.07
CA LEU A 79 5.95 -1.00 7.65
C LEU A 79 5.81 -2.12 8.68
N LEU A 80 4.58 -2.36 9.14
CA LEU A 80 4.25 -3.48 10.03
C LEU A 80 4.04 -4.77 9.24
N ASP A 81 3.44 -4.65 8.06
CA ASP A 81 3.15 -5.78 7.17
C ASP A 81 2.79 -5.31 5.76
N VAL A 82 2.74 -6.24 4.83
CA VAL A 82 2.30 -6.05 3.44
C VAL A 82 1.31 -7.14 3.08
N GLY A 83 0.29 -6.84 2.30
CA GLY A 83 -0.67 -7.83 1.82
C GLY A 83 -1.17 -7.51 0.42
N ARG A 84 -1.98 -8.41 -0.15
CA ARG A 84 -2.55 -8.23 -1.49
C ARG A 84 -4.04 -8.54 -1.49
N VAL A 85 -4.82 -7.71 -2.18
CA VAL A 85 -6.25 -7.92 -2.40
C VAL A 85 -6.57 -7.69 -3.86
N GLY A 86 -6.75 -8.77 -4.63
CA GLY A 86 -6.84 -8.67 -6.09
C GLY A 86 -5.57 -8.07 -6.67
N ASP A 87 -5.71 -7.01 -7.47
CA ASP A 87 -4.58 -6.26 -8.06
C ASP A 87 -4.08 -5.13 -7.16
N ASP A 88 -4.59 -4.99 -5.94
CA ASP A 88 -4.19 -3.91 -5.03
C ASP A 88 -3.12 -4.41 -4.04
N LEU A 89 -2.06 -3.62 -3.89
CA LEU A 89 -1.08 -3.79 -2.82
C LEU A 89 -1.57 -3.07 -1.55
N MET A 90 -1.53 -3.77 -0.44
CA MET A 90 -1.92 -3.28 0.88
C MET A 90 -0.68 -3.09 1.73
N LEU A 91 -0.42 -1.87 2.20
CA LEU A 91 0.71 -1.55 3.08
C LEU A 91 0.19 -1.22 4.47
N VAL A 92 0.66 -1.93 5.50
CA VAL A 92 0.27 -1.71 6.90
C VAL A 92 1.32 -0.88 7.60
N MET A 93 0.90 0.21 8.21
CA MET A 93 1.77 1.17 8.90
C MET A 93 1.20 1.49 10.29
N PRO A 94 2.05 1.87 11.26
CA PRO A 94 1.59 2.48 12.50
C PRO A 94 0.71 3.68 12.18
N ARG A 95 -0.35 3.86 12.97
CA ARG A 95 -1.13 5.09 12.91
C ARG A 95 -0.24 6.24 13.40
N ALA A 96 -0.15 7.31 12.62
CA ALA A 96 0.49 8.55 13.07
C ALA A 96 -0.48 9.29 14.00
N ASP A 97 0.04 9.76 15.14
CA ASP A 97 -0.69 10.62 16.09
C ASP A 97 -0.90 12.04 15.52
#